data_AF-A0A7C2JRT3-F1
#
_entry.id   AF-A0A7C2JRT3-F1
#
_cell.length_a   1.000
_cell.length_b   1.000
_cell.length_c   1.000
_cell.angle_alpha   90.00
_cell.angle_beta   90.00
_cell.angle_gamma   90.00
#
_symmetry.space_group_name_H-M   'P 1'
#
loop_
_entity.id
_entity.type
_entity.pdbx_description
1 polymer ?
#
loop_
_entity_poly.entity_id
_entity_poly.type
_entity_poly.pdbx_seq_one_letter_code
_entity_poly.pdbx_strand_id
1 'polypeptide(L)'
;MSRPAILEERLTLTERGDVRLQLKTAFRDGTTHVILDPLDLLARLAALMPPPRMHLVTYHGMFAPHHALRAAITPAGHGRGARHADPERPMSKHASMTWAQRLKRVFAIEIETCRRCGGKLKVIASIEDPALIEHILAHLEQRSDTEPPCARLTAAATGGFLT
;
A
#
# COMPACT_ATOMS: atom_id res chain seq x y z
N MET A 1 11.71 -1.25 -15.43
CA MET A 1 12.62 -0.38 -14.66
C MET A 1 12.30 1.06 -14.99
N SER A 2 11.67 1.78 -14.06
CA SER A 2 11.32 3.19 -14.19
C SER A 2 12.60 4.04 -14.25
N ARG A 3 12.72 4.89 -15.27
CA ARG A 3 13.83 5.86 -15.34
C ARG A 3 13.71 6.79 -14.12
N PRO A 4 14.74 6.88 -13.26
CA PRO A 4 14.68 7.83 -12.14
C PRO A 4 14.59 9.25 -12.68
N ALA A 5 13.92 10.14 -11.94
CA ALA A 5 13.70 11.53 -12.34
C ALA A 5 15.02 12.27 -12.60
N ILE A 6 16.10 11.84 -11.92
CA ILE A 6 17.47 12.31 -12.11
C ILE A 6 18.41 11.10 -12.04
N LEU A 7 19.41 11.06 -12.91
CA LEU A 7 20.51 10.07 -12.86
C LEU A 7 21.61 10.63 -11.95
N GLU A 8 21.88 9.96 -10.83
CA GLU A 8 22.93 10.34 -9.87
C GLU A 8 24.30 10.50 -10.54
N GLU A 9 24.60 9.67 -11.55
CA GLU A 9 25.83 9.71 -12.34
C GLU A 9 26.11 11.07 -13.01
N ARG A 10 25.09 11.92 -13.15
CA ARG A 10 25.16 13.20 -13.88
C ARG A 10 25.18 14.41 -12.94
N LEU A 11 25.10 14.17 -11.62
CA LEU A 11 25.28 15.18 -10.59
C LEU A 11 26.69 15.08 -10.02
N THR A 12 27.37 16.22 -9.92
CA THR A 12 28.67 16.32 -9.26
C THR A 12 28.72 17.59 -8.42
N LEU A 13 29.41 17.56 -7.29
CA LEU A 13 29.72 18.76 -6.51
C LEU A 13 30.96 19.43 -7.09
N THR A 14 30.92 20.75 -7.15
CA THR A 14 32.08 21.58 -7.48
C THR A 14 32.91 21.87 -6.23
N GLU A 15 34.15 22.33 -6.40
CA GLU A 15 35.05 22.70 -5.28
C GLU A 15 34.48 23.82 -4.39
N ARG A 16 33.56 24.62 -4.93
CA ARG A 16 32.87 25.70 -4.21
C ARG A 16 31.64 25.23 -3.42
N GLY A 17 31.24 23.96 -3.58
CA GLY A 17 30.04 23.40 -2.96
C GLY A 17 28.78 23.49 -3.83
N ASP A 18 28.84 24.11 -5.00
CA ASP A 18 27.70 24.16 -5.94
C ASP A 18 27.49 22.82 -6.64
N VAL A 19 26.24 22.55 -7.03
CA VAL A 19 25.87 21.34 -7.76
C VAL A 19 25.97 21.55 -9.26
N ARG A 20 26.80 20.74 -9.92
CA ARG A 20 26.91 20.65 -11.37
C ARG A 20 26.08 19.47 -11.90
N LEU A 21 25.03 19.78 -12.65
CA LEU A 21 24.20 18.82 -13.38
C LEU A 21 24.59 18.79 -14.86
N GLN A 22 25.14 17.69 -15.35
CA GLN A 22 25.39 17.53 -16.78
C GLN A 22 24.07 17.31 -17.56
N LEU A 23 23.96 17.88 -18.76
CA LEU A 23 22.79 17.76 -19.66
C LEU A 23 22.94 16.58 -20.61
N LYS A 24 21.87 15.80 -20.84
CA LYS A 24 21.98 14.54 -21.61
C LYS A 24 22.48 14.80 -23.02
N THR A 25 22.08 15.93 -23.57
CA THR A 25 22.46 16.42 -24.89
C THR A 25 22.88 17.87 -24.71
N ALA A 26 24.01 18.25 -25.32
CA ALA A 26 24.45 19.63 -25.33
C ALA A 26 23.42 20.51 -26.03
N PHE A 27 23.25 21.73 -25.55
CA PHE A 27 22.37 22.69 -26.19
C PHE A 27 23.03 23.28 -27.45
N ARG A 28 22.26 23.94 -28.32
CA ARG A 28 22.77 24.45 -29.61
C ARG A 28 23.88 25.49 -29.46
N ASP A 29 23.95 26.15 -28.31
CA ASP A 29 24.97 27.12 -27.93
C ASP A 29 26.23 26.48 -27.33
N GLY A 30 26.28 25.15 -27.22
CA GLY A 30 27.39 24.40 -26.63
C GLY A 30 27.28 24.20 -25.12
N THR A 31 26.19 24.65 -24.47
CA THR A 31 26.00 24.45 -23.03
C THR A 31 25.83 22.96 -22.71
N THR A 32 26.72 22.42 -21.87
CA THR A 32 26.76 20.99 -21.50
C THR A 32 26.32 20.70 -20.07
N HIS A 33 26.35 21.69 -19.18
CA HIS A 33 26.05 21.52 -17.76
C HIS A 33 25.38 22.76 -17.18
N VAL A 34 24.59 22.56 -16.13
CA VAL A 34 23.95 23.60 -15.34
C VAL A 34 24.58 23.58 -13.94
N ILE A 35 24.96 24.74 -13.44
CA ILE A 35 25.45 24.91 -12.07
C ILE A 35 24.31 25.51 -11.24
N LEU A 36 24.00 24.89 -10.11
CA LEU A 36 22.92 25.27 -9.21
C LEU A 36 23.46 25.36 -7.79
N ASP A 37 22.99 26.34 -7.03
CA ASP A 37 23.14 26.31 -5.58
C ASP A 37 22.43 25.05 -5.02
N PRO A 38 22.96 24.40 -3.97
CA PRO A 38 22.34 23.21 -3.40
C PRO A 38 20.87 23.41 -2.98
N LEU A 39 20.52 24.60 -2.47
CA LEU A 39 19.15 24.89 -2.05
C LEU A 39 18.22 25.10 -3.26
N ASP A 40 18.73 25.72 -4.33
CA ASP A 40 17.99 25.87 -5.59
C ASP A 40 17.69 24.53 -6.25
N LEU A 41 18.64 23.58 -6.21
CA LEU A 41 18.40 22.23 -6.68
C LEU A 41 17.27 21.56 -5.87
N LEU A 42 17.34 21.64 -4.53
CA LEU A 42 16.31 21.09 -3.65
C LEU A 42 14.93 21.71 -3.92
N ALA A 43 14.87 23.03 -4.13
CA ALA A 43 13.63 23.72 -4.46
C ALA A 43 13.03 23.23 -5.78
N ARG A 44 13.85 23.06 -6.83
CA ARG A 44 13.42 22.53 -8.13
C ARG A 44 12.97 21.07 -8.05
N LEU A 45 13.64 20.27 -7.23
CA LEU A 45 13.22 18.89 -6.94
C LEU A 45 11.90 18.83 -6.19
N ALA A 46 11.73 19.67 -5.17
CA ALA A 46 10.49 19.77 -4.41
C ALA A 46 9.31 20.19 -5.31
N ALA A 47 9.54 21.03 -6.32
CA ALA A 47 8.51 21.42 -7.29
C ALA A 47 7.99 20.25 -8.14
N LEU A 48 8.75 19.16 -8.31
CA LEU A 48 8.28 17.94 -8.98
C LEU A 48 7.35 17.11 -8.09
N MET A 49 7.44 17.26 -6.77
CA MET A 49 6.56 16.56 -5.85
C MET A 49 5.17 17.21 -5.90
N PRO A 50 4.13 16.46 -6.28
CA PRO A 50 2.81 17.03 -6.36
C PRO A 50 2.31 17.47 -4.97
N PRO A 51 1.48 18.53 -4.90
CA PRO A 51 0.99 19.03 -3.64
C PRO A 51 0.18 17.96 -2.89
N PRO A 52 0.23 17.97 -1.55
CA PRO A 52 -0.46 16.98 -0.74
C PRO A 52 -1.97 17.01 -1.02
N ARG A 53 -2.57 15.83 -1.09
CA ARG A 53 -4.01 15.60 -1.36
C ARG A 53 -4.47 15.91 -2.79
N MET A 54 -3.56 16.11 -3.74
CA MET A 54 -3.92 16.12 -5.16
C MET A 54 -4.13 14.68 -5.68
N HIS A 55 -5.18 14.47 -6.49
CA HIS A 55 -5.42 13.18 -7.12
C HIS A 55 -4.45 12.97 -8.28
N LEU A 56 -3.42 12.13 -8.07
CA LEU A 56 -2.36 11.90 -9.08
C LEU A 56 -2.79 10.94 -10.19
N VAL A 57 -3.80 10.11 -9.93
CA VAL A 57 -4.30 9.11 -10.88
C VAL A 57 -5.54 9.66 -11.57
N THR A 58 -5.39 10.43 -12.63
CA THR A 58 -6.54 10.80 -13.46
C THR A 58 -6.98 9.60 -14.29
N TYR A 59 -8.09 8.98 -13.88
CA TYR A 59 -8.80 8.02 -14.73
C TYR A 59 -9.38 8.73 -15.96
N HIS A 60 -9.58 7.99 -17.04
CA HIS A 60 -10.25 8.47 -18.26
C HIS A 60 -11.46 7.58 -18.61
N GLY A 61 -12.34 8.08 -19.48
CA GLY A 61 -13.52 7.36 -19.94
C GLY A 61 -14.50 7.05 -18.81
N MET A 62 -15.04 5.84 -18.78
CA MET A 62 -16.10 5.46 -17.83
C MET A 62 -15.70 5.51 -16.35
N PHE A 63 -14.40 5.38 -16.06
CA PHE A 63 -13.84 5.51 -14.71
C PHE A 63 -13.51 6.96 -14.31
N ALA A 64 -13.71 7.88 -15.26
CA ALA A 64 -13.88 9.33 -15.10
C ALA A 64 -14.56 9.77 -13.77
N PRO A 65 -13.96 10.54 -12.84
CA PRO A 65 -14.70 11.11 -11.72
C PRO A 65 -15.96 11.90 -12.15
N HIS A 66 -15.90 12.55 -13.32
CA HIS A 66 -17.00 13.33 -13.90
C HIS A 66 -17.81 12.62 -14.98
N HIS A 67 -17.58 11.32 -15.21
CA HIS A 67 -18.30 10.58 -16.28
C HIS A 67 -19.81 10.49 -16.01
N ALA A 68 -20.62 10.49 -17.07
CA ALA A 68 -22.08 10.50 -16.98
C ALA A 68 -22.68 9.23 -16.36
N LEU A 69 -21.92 8.13 -16.31
CA LEU A 69 -22.34 6.85 -15.71
C LEU A 69 -21.68 6.58 -14.35
N ARG A 70 -20.98 7.56 -13.76
CA ARG A 70 -20.14 7.34 -12.57
C ARG A 70 -20.95 6.77 -11.40
N ALA A 71 -22.13 7.34 -11.14
CA ALA A 71 -23.01 6.89 -10.07
C ALA A 71 -23.45 5.43 -10.24
N ALA A 72 -23.70 4.96 -11.46
CA ALA A 72 -24.06 3.56 -11.70
C ALA A 72 -22.91 2.56 -11.45
N ILE A 73 -21.66 3.02 -11.62
CA ILE A 73 -20.46 2.17 -11.53
C ILE A 73 -19.93 2.08 -10.09
N THR A 74 -19.97 3.17 -9.31
CA THR A 74 -19.47 3.12 -7.93
C THR A 74 -20.46 2.44 -6.98
N PRO A 75 -19.99 1.54 -6.08
CA PRO A 75 -20.86 0.82 -5.15
C PRO A 75 -21.74 1.71 -4.27
N ALA A 76 -21.27 2.93 -3.97
CA ALA A 76 -22.00 3.90 -3.16
C ALA A 76 -23.03 4.72 -3.97
N GLY A 77 -23.11 4.58 -5.29
CA GLY A 77 -24.00 5.43 -6.11
C GLY A 77 -23.52 6.87 -6.27
N HIS A 78 -22.31 7.21 -5.79
CA HIS A 78 -21.82 8.59 -5.74
C HIS A 78 -21.23 9.06 -7.08
N GLY A 79 -21.41 10.34 -7.39
CA GLY A 79 -20.84 11.01 -8.57
C GLY A 79 -21.88 11.47 -9.59
N ARG A 80 -21.41 11.95 -10.75
CA ARG A 80 -22.30 12.38 -11.83
C ARG A 80 -23.13 11.20 -12.36
N GLY A 81 -24.35 11.50 -12.79
CA GLY A 81 -25.23 10.48 -13.37
C GLY A 81 -26.06 9.69 -12.37
N ALA A 82 -26.34 10.24 -11.18
CA ALA A 82 -27.21 9.61 -10.19
C ALA A 82 -28.58 9.16 -10.74
N ARG A 83 -29.09 9.84 -11.78
CA ARG A 83 -30.28 9.43 -12.54
C ARG A 83 -30.18 8.05 -13.21
N HIS A 84 -28.97 7.55 -13.45
CA HIS A 84 -28.69 6.23 -14.02
C HIS A 84 -28.31 5.21 -12.94
N ALA A 85 -28.21 5.63 -11.67
CA ALA A 85 -27.99 4.72 -10.56
C ALA A 85 -29.30 4.02 -10.21
N ASP A 86 -29.22 2.72 -9.95
CA ASP A 86 -30.33 1.93 -9.46
C ASP A 86 -30.67 2.36 -8.01
N PRO A 87 -31.87 2.92 -7.76
CA PRO A 87 -32.27 3.42 -6.44
C PRO A 87 -32.46 2.30 -5.41
N GLU A 88 -32.68 1.06 -5.84
CA GLU A 88 -32.82 -0.10 -4.94
C GLU A 88 -31.48 -0.74 -4.60
N ARG A 89 -30.38 -0.32 -5.25
CA ARG A 89 -29.06 -0.90 -4.96
C ARG A 89 -28.72 -0.62 -3.50
N PRO A 90 -28.67 -1.64 -2.63
CA PRO A 90 -28.41 -1.41 -1.23
C PRO A 90 -27.04 -0.76 -1.13
N MET A 91 -26.98 0.44 -0.56
CA MET A 91 -25.72 1.04 -0.18
C MET A 91 -25.04 0.05 0.73
N SER A 92 -24.02 -0.66 0.23
CA SER A 92 -23.20 -1.47 1.10
C SER A 92 -22.57 -0.48 2.08
N LYS A 93 -23.07 -0.42 3.32
CA LYS A 93 -22.34 0.19 4.42
C LYS A 93 -20.94 -0.36 4.27
N HIS A 94 -19.95 0.52 4.12
CA HIS A 94 -18.57 0.07 4.00
C HIS A 94 -18.30 -0.86 5.17
N ALA A 95 -18.34 -2.17 4.92
CA ALA A 95 -18.09 -3.13 5.96
C ALA A 95 -16.65 -2.86 6.36
N SER A 96 -16.43 -2.50 7.61
CA SER A 96 -15.10 -2.24 8.13
C SER A 96 -14.28 -3.51 7.91
N MET A 97 -13.41 -3.49 6.90
CA MET A 97 -12.51 -4.60 6.67
C MET A 97 -11.43 -4.56 7.74
N THR A 98 -11.26 -5.66 8.47
CA THR A 98 -10.09 -5.87 9.33
C THR A 98 -8.82 -5.81 8.48
N TRP A 99 -7.69 -5.50 9.11
CA TRP A 99 -6.40 -5.54 8.41
C TRP A 99 -6.15 -6.91 7.74
N ALA A 100 -6.53 -8.00 8.40
CA ALA A 100 -6.46 -9.36 7.88
C ALA A 100 -7.30 -9.56 6.59
N GLN A 101 -8.55 -9.09 6.58
CA GLN A 101 -9.43 -9.17 5.40
C GLN A 101 -8.86 -8.40 4.21
N ARG A 102 -8.16 -7.28 4.46
CA ARG A 102 -7.49 -6.53 3.40
C ARG A 102 -6.30 -7.31 2.83
N LEU A 103 -5.48 -7.94 3.68
CA LEU A 103 -4.38 -8.79 3.21
C LEU A 103 -4.88 -9.96 2.37
N LYS A 104 -5.98 -10.61 2.77
CA LYS A 104 -6.61 -11.66 1.96
C LYS A 104 -7.04 -11.15 0.59
N ARG A 105 -7.59 -9.93 0.52
CA ARG A 105 -8.07 -9.35 -0.74
C ARG A 105 -6.94 -8.90 -1.68
N VAL A 106 -5.87 -8.32 -1.14
CA VAL A 106 -4.77 -7.75 -1.94
C VAL A 106 -3.71 -8.80 -2.29
N PHE A 107 -3.36 -9.66 -1.32
CA PHE A 107 -2.24 -10.60 -1.43
C PHE A 107 -2.67 -12.07 -1.41
N ALA A 108 -3.97 -12.37 -1.34
CA ALA A 108 -4.48 -13.74 -1.20
C ALA A 108 -3.97 -14.48 0.05
N ILE A 109 -3.61 -13.74 1.11
CA ILE A 109 -3.12 -14.32 2.37
C ILE A 109 -4.26 -14.47 3.38
N GLU A 110 -4.56 -15.70 3.79
CA GLU A 110 -5.54 -15.99 4.84
C GLU A 110 -4.88 -16.18 6.21
N ILE A 111 -5.08 -15.19 7.09
CA ILE A 111 -4.56 -15.20 8.48
C ILE A 111 -5.65 -15.31 9.55
N GLU A 112 -6.93 -15.34 9.17
CA GLU A 112 -8.06 -15.46 10.12
C GLU A 112 -8.38 -16.91 10.47
N THR A 113 -7.88 -17.87 9.68
CA THR A 113 -8.22 -19.29 9.78
C THR A 113 -6.95 -20.13 9.93
N CYS A 114 -6.89 -20.97 10.95
CA CYS A 114 -5.80 -21.91 11.13
C CYS A 114 -5.86 -23.00 10.05
N ARG A 115 -4.77 -23.20 9.30
CA ARG A 115 -4.69 -24.23 8.25
C ARG A 115 -4.74 -25.67 8.77
N ARG A 116 -4.46 -25.90 10.07
CA ARG A 116 -4.46 -27.25 10.67
C ARG A 116 -5.80 -27.64 11.26
N CYS A 117 -6.42 -26.76 12.06
CA CYS A 117 -7.66 -27.08 12.78
C CYS A 117 -8.87 -26.23 12.39
N GLY A 118 -8.75 -25.30 11.43
CA GLY A 118 -9.86 -24.44 10.99
C GLY A 118 -10.32 -23.41 12.02
N GLY A 119 -9.66 -23.34 13.19
CA GLY A 119 -9.98 -22.39 14.25
C GLY A 119 -9.69 -20.93 13.86
N LYS A 120 -10.36 -20.01 14.54
CA LYS A 120 -10.17 -18.57 14.34
C LYS A 120 -8.85 -18.10 14.94
N LEU A 121 -7.99 -17.52 14.12
CA LEU A 121 -6.72 -16.92 14.54
C LEU A 121 -6.91 -15.43 14.89
N LYS A 122 -6.13 -14.94 15.85
CA LYS A 122 -6.06 -13.52 16.23
C LYS A 122 -4.62 -13.06 16.12
N VAL A 123 -4.39 -11.95 15.42
CA VAL A 123 -3.08 -11.29 15.36
C VAL A 123 -2.79 -10.65 16.72
N ILE A 124 -1.67 -11.02 17.33
CA ILE A 124 -1.26 -10.53 18.66
C ILE A 124 -0.13 -9.51 18.59
N ALA A 125 0.75 -9.61 17.59
CA ALA A 125 1.88 -8.71 17.38
C ALA A 125 2.29 -8.70 15.89
N SER A 126 2.89 -7.60 15.45
CA SER A 126 3.67 -7.50 14.21
C SER A 126 5.14 -7.43 14.59
N ILE A 127 5.98 -8.22 13.95
CA ILE A 127 7.42 -8.28 14.21
C ILE A 127 8.14 -7.85 12.93
N GLU A 128 8.93 -6.78 13.01
CA GLU A 128 9.59 -6.16 11.84
C GLU A 128 11.12 -6.25 11.89
N ASP A 129 11.71 -6.56 13.05
CA ASP A 129 13.17 -6.67 13.22
C ASP A 129 13.68 -8.02 12.66
N PRO A 130 14.55 -8.01 11.63
CA PRO A 130 15.05 -9.23 11.01
C PRO A 130 15.85 -10.11 11.96
N ALA A 131 16.66 -9.54 12.85
CA ALA A 131 17.47 -10.33 13.79
C ALA A 131 16.58 -11.08 14.79
N LEU A 132 15.48 -10.45 15.22
CA LEU A 132 14.50 -11.06 16.10
C LEU A 132 13.66 -12.12 15.39
N ILE A 133 13.31 -11.92 14.11
CA ILE A 133 12.64 -12.93 13.28
C ILE A 133 13.51 -14.18 13.17
N GLU A 134 14.79 -14.02 12.82
CA GLU A 134 15.74 -15.13 12.71
C GLU A 134 15.86 -15.90 14.02
N HIS A 135 15.99 -15.18 15.14
CA HIS A 135 16.07 -15.80 16.46
C HIS A 135 14.81 -16.62 16.80
N ILE A 136 13.61 -16.09 16.50
CA ILE A 136 12.34 -16.80 16.72
C ILE A 136 12.25 -18.03 15.84
N LEU A 137 12.58 -17.93 14.55
CA LEU A 137 12.51 -19.04 13.62
C LEU A 137 13.47 -20.16 14.02
N ALA A 138 14.72 -19.82 14.38
CA ALA A 138 15.70 -20.79 14.86
C ALA A 138 15.21 -21.54 16.12
N HIS A 139 14.57 -20.84 17.06
CA HIS A 139 13.98 -21.45 18.26
C HIS A 139 12.80 -22.39 17.93
N LEU A 140 11.98 -22.03 16.93
CA LEU A 140 10.83 -22.84 16.51
C LEU A 140 11.27 -24.11 15.76
N GLU A 141 12.31 -24.03 14.94
CA GLU A 141 12.91 -25.17 14.23
C GLU A 141 13.50 -26.20 15.21
N GLN A 142 14.14 -25.73 16.29
CA GLN A 142 14.65 -26.61 17.35
C GLN A 142 13.54 -27.33 18.15
N ARG A 143 12.30 -26.83 18.09
CA ARG A 143 11.14 -27.35 18.82
C ARG A 143 10.16 -28.14 17.96
N SER A 144 10.42 -28.33 16.67
CA SER A 144 9.47 -28.95 15.73
C SER A 144 9.11 -30.42 16.04
N ASP A 145 9.79 -31.05 17.01
CA ASP A 145 9.45 -32.38 17.51
C ASP A 145 8.27 -32.38 18.52
N THR A 146 7.82 -31.21 18.98
CA THR A 146 6.64 -31.09 19.84
C THR A 146 5.49 -30.50 19.04
N GLU A 147 4.52 -31.35 18.71
CA GLU A 147 3.29 -30.97 18.02
C GLU A 147 2.64 -29.78 18.76
N PRO A 148 2.46 -28.61 18.11
CA PRO A 148 1.85 -27.49 18.79
C PRO A 148 0.40 -27.86 19.11
N PRO A 149 -0.08 -27.63 20.35
CA PRO A 149 -1.47 -27.90 20.65
C PRO A 149 -2.33 -26.93 19.82
N CYS A 150 -2.93 -27.40 18.71
CA CYS A 150 -4.27 -26.94 18.36
C CYS A 150 -5.13 -27.51 19.50
N ALA A 151 -5.20 -26.79 20.63
CA ALA A 151 -6.15 -27.11 21.67
C ALA A 151 -7.52 -27.12 20.97
N ARG A 152 -8.10 -28.32 20.81
CA ARG A 152 -9.51 -28.43 20.47
C ARG A 152 -10.23 -27.60 21.52
N LEU A 153 -10.76 -26.45 21.12
CA LEU A 153 -11.79 -25.76 21.89
C LEU A 153 -12.98 -26.72 21.88
N THR A 154 -12.98 -27.69 22.79
CA THR A 154 -14.20 -28.40 23.14
C THR A 154 -15.08 -27.33 23.74
N ALA A 155 -16.13 -26.97 23.00
CA ALA A 155 -17.24 -26.24 23.57
C ALA A 155 -17.74 -27.09 24.74
N ALA A 156 -17.42 -26.69 25.96
CA ALA A 156 -18.13 -27.18 27.12
C ALA A 156 -19.57 -26.75 26.92
N ALA A 157 -20.43 -27.71 26.55
CA ALA A 157 -21.86 -27.55 26.57
C ALA A 157 -22.24 -27.18 28.01
N THR A 158 -22.52 -25.90 28.24
CA THR A 158 -23.10 -25.43 29.49
C THR A 158 -24.41 -26.19 29.70
N GLY A 159 -24.50 -26.77 30.89
CA GLY A 159 -25.47 -27.77 31.29
C GLY A 159 -26.93 -27.35 31.17
N GLY A 160 -27.74 -28.40 31.27
CA GLY A 160 -29.17 -28.41 31.07
C GLY A 160 -29.93 -27.35 31.87
N PHE A 161 -30.95 -26.84 31.20
CA PHE A 161 -32.09 -26.18 31.78
C PHE A 161 -32.97 -27.25 32.44
N LEU A 162 -33.01 -27.31 33.77
CA LEU A 162 -34.09 -27.93 34.53
C LEU A 162 -34.43 -27.00 35.71
N THR A 163 -35.75 -26.84 35.85
CA THR A 163 -36.56 -25.99 36.76
C THR A 163 -36.69 -24.53 36.37
#